data_AF-A0A349DRV4-F1
#
_entry.id   AF-A0A349DRV4-F1
#
_cell.length_a   1.000
_cell.length_b   1.000
_cell.length_c   1.000
_cell.angle_alpha   90.00
_cell.angle_beta   90.00
_cell.angle_gamma   90.00
#
_symmetry.space_group_name_H-M   'P 1'
#
loop_
_entity.id
_entity.type
_entity.pdbx_description
1 polymer ?
#
loop_
_entity_poly.entity_id
_entity_poly.type
_entity_poly.pdbx_seq_one_letter_code
_entity_poly.pdbx_strand_id
1 'polypeptide(L)' 'MYTTNIIENLNQVIRKYTKGKIIFPSDDAVQKSVYLAVERLIKKWTMHVHNWQKIIAQFAILYPDKIKLDI' A
#
# COMPACT_ATOMS: atom_id res chain seq x y z
N MET A 1 1.51 17.92 -0.01
CA MET A 1 0.27 17.11 -0.15
C MET A 1 0.40 15.90 0.79
N TYR A 2 -0.47 15.79 1.79
CA TYR A 2 -0.59 14.57 2.60
C TYR A 2 -1.73 13.74 2.02
N THR A 3 -1.44 12.72 1.23
CA THR A 3 -2.49 11.93 0.56
C THR A 3 -2.99 10.83 1.49
N THR A 4 -3.89 11.16 2.41
CA THR A 4 -4.58 10.15 3.25
C THR A 4 -5.37 9.13 2.44
N ASN A 5 -5.72 9.47 1.19
CA ASN A 5 -6.48 8.64 0.25
C ASN A 5 -5.87 7.24 0.03
N ILE A 6 -4.54 7.08 0.01
CA ILE A 6 -3.91 5.75 -0.19
C ILE A 6 -4.20 4.84 1.01
N ILE A 7 -4.04 5.36 2.22
CA ILE A 7 -4.26 4.63 3.47
C ILE A 7 -5.75 4.38 3.71
N GLU A 8 -6.59 5.38 3.44
CA GLU A 8 -8.05 5.26 3.52
C GLU A 8 -8.59 4.22 2.53
N ASN A 9 -8.09 4.20 1.29
CA ASN A 9 -8.47 3.23 0.27
C ASN A 9 -8.13 1.79 0.71
N LEU A 10 -6.93 1.57 1.24
CA LEU A 10 -6.52 0.28 1.81
C LEU A 10 -7.47 -0.14 2.94
N ASN A 11 -7.72 0.75 3.90
CA ASN A 11 -8.60 0.47 5.04
C ASN A 11 -10.04 0.19 4.61
N GLN A 12 -10.55 0.89 3.59
CA GLN A 12 -11.88 0.66 3.04
C GLN A 12 -11.98 -0.75 2.41
N VAL A 13 -10.96 -1.19 1.69
CA VAL A 13 -10.92 -2.54 1.10
C VAL A 13 -10.89 -3.61 2.19
N ILE A 14 -10.06 -3.45 3.21
CA ILE A 14 -10.00 -4.40 4.34
C ILE A 14 -11.38 -4.48 5.02
N ARG A 15 -11.99 -3.34 5.34
CA ARG A 15 -13.34 -3.27 5.94
C ARG A 15 -14.39 -3.95 5.07
N LYS A 16 -14.33 -3.80 3.74
CA LYS A 16 -15.26 -4.47 2.82
C LYS A 16 -15.24 -5.98 2.97
N TYR A 17 -14.05 -6.58 3.17
CA TYR A 17 -13.90 -8.03 3.28
C TYR A 17 -14.11 -8.56 4.70
N THR A 18 -14.02 -7.73 5.73
CA THR A 18 -14.29 -8.12 7.12
C THR A 18 -15.72 -7.83 7.58
N LYS A 19 -16.44 -6.88 6.95
CA LYS A 19 -17.81 -6.48 7.36
C LYS A 19 -18.83 -7.63 7.41
N GLY A 20 -18.67 -8.65 6.55
CA GLY A 20 -19.56 -9.82 6.52
C GLY A 20 -19.14 -10.99 7.42
N LYS A 21 -17.94 -10.93 8.03
CA LYS A 21 -17.39 -11.98 8.90
C LYS A 21 -16.97 -11.35 10.22
N ILE A 22 -17.92 -11.27 11.14
CA ILE A 22 -17.70 -10.70 12.49
C ILE A 22 -16.90 -11.67 13.37
N ILE A 23 -17.04 -12.97 13.13
CA ILE A 23 -16.34 -14.03 13.88
C ILE A 23 -15.56 -14.88 12.88
N PHE A 24 -14.28 -15.09 13.18
CA PHE A 24 -13.42 -16.01 12.44
C PHE A 24 -13.15 -17.26 13.29
N PRO A 25 -13.01 -18.44 12.67
CA PRO A 25 -12.80 -19.70 13.38
C PRO A 25 -11.39 -19.84 13.99
N SER A 26 -10.42 -19.06 13.52
CA SER A 26 -9.05 -18.99 14.06
C SER A 26 -8.36 -17.70 13.62
N ASP A 27 -7.27 -17.32 14.28
CA ASP A 27 -6.47 -16.15 13.93
C ASP A 27 -5.87 -16.27 12.52
N ASP A 28 -5.43 -17.47 12.13
CA ASP A 28 -4.96 -17.77 10.77
C ASP A 28 -6.02 -17.46 9.71
N ALA A 29 -7.29 -17.74 9.99
CA ALA A 29 -8.39 -17.45 9.08
C ALA A 29 -8.59 -15.93 8.89
N VAL A 30 -8.39 -15.13 9.95
CA VAL A 30 -8.40 -13.66 9.86
C VAL A 30 -7.25 -13.20 8.99
N GLN A 31 -6.03 -13.66 9.28
CA GLN A 31 -4.82 -13.24 8.59
C GLN A 31 -4.89 -13.57 7.09
N LYS A 32 -5.37 -14.77 6.74
CA LYS A 32 -5.55 -15.18 5.34
C LYS A 32 -6.61 -14.34 4.63
N SER A 33 -7.68 -13.94 5.32
CA SER A 33 -8.72 -13.07 4.77
C SER A 33 -8.16 -11.68 4.43
N VAL A 34 -7.36 -11.09 5.34
CA VAL A 34 -6.71 -9.79 5.11
C VAL A 34 -5.69 -9.91 3.98
N TYR A 35 -4.87 -10.96 3.97
CA TYR A 35 -3.90 -11.21 2.91
C TYR A 35 -4.56 -11.24 1.52
N LEU A 36 -5.63 -12.02 1.35
CA LEU A 36 -6.35 -12.12 0.09
C LEU A 36 -6.99 -10.78 -0.33
N ALA A 37 -7.46 -9.97 0.62
CA ALA A 37 -7.98 -8.63 0.34
C ALA A 37 -6.88 -7.71 -0.21
N VAL A 38 -5.70 -7.73 0.41
CA VAL A 38 -4.53 -6.95 -0.01
C VAL A 38 -4.00 -7.43 -1.36
N GLU A 39 -3.90 -8.75 -1.59
CA GLU A 39 -3.47 -9.32 -2.86
C GLU A 39 -4.34 -8.84 -4.03
N ARG A 40 -5.66 -8.80 -3.83
CA ARG A 40 -6.61 -8.26 -4.82
C ARG A 40 -6.44 -6.77 -5.06
N LEU A 41 -6.08 -6.01 -4.02
CA LEU A 41 -5.82 -4.57 -4.13
C LEU A 41 -4.53 -4.31 -4.91
N ILE A 42 -3.46 -5.06 -4.63
CA ILE A 42 -2.18 -4.95 -5.33
C ILE A 42 -2.37 -5.21 -6.83
N LYS A 43 -3.21 -6.18 -7.22
CA LYS A 43 -3.55 -6.42 -8.64
C LYS A 43 -4.19 -5.21 -9.34
N LYS A 44 -4.79 -4.28 -8.59
CA LYS A 44 -5.36 -3.02 -9.11
C LYS A 44 -4.41 -1.83 -8.98
N TRP A 45 -3.41 -1.90 -8.10
CA TRP A 45 -2.38 -0.88 -7.93
C TRP A 45 -1.29 -1.02 -9.01
N THR A 46 -1.70 -0.80 -10.26
CA THR A 46 -0.82 -0.84 -11.43
C THR A 46 -0.36 0.54 -11.87
N MET A 47 -0.97 1.61 -11.34
CA MET A 47 -0.61 2.97 -11.71
C MET A 47 0.79 3.34 -11.20
N HIS A 48 1.61 3.90 -12.08
CA HIS A 48 2.90 4.47 -11.70
C HIS A 48 2.72 5.67 -10.77
N VAL A 49 3.67 5.84 -9.84
CA VAL A 49 3.72 7.02 -8.98
C VAL A 49 3.98 8.25 -9.85
N HIS A 50 3.06 9.20 -9.81
CA HIS A 50 3.18 10.41 -10.60
C HIS A 50 4.41 11.23 -10.16
N ASN A 51 5.15 11.76 -11.14
CA ASN A 51 6.38 12.53 -10.92
C ASN A 51 7.51 11.78 -10.16
N TRP A 52 7.56 10.45 -10.26
CA TRP A 52 8.57 9.64 -9.55
C TRP A 52 10.02 10.11 -9.79
N GLN A 53 10.37 10.49 -11.02
CA GLN A 53 11.71 11.00 -11.36
C GLN A 53 12.09 12.27 -10.58
N LYS A 54 11.14 13.18 -10.38
CA LYS A 54 11.37 14.41 -9.60
C LYS A 54 11.50 14.08 -8.11
N ILE A 55 10.67 13.17 -7.62
CA ILE A 55 10.67 12.73 -6.22
C ILE A 55 12.00 12.06 -5.88
N ILE A 56 12.49 11.15 -6.72
CA ILE A 56 13.76 10.45 -6.46
C ILE A 56 14.97 11.39 -6.52
N ALA A 57 14.97 12.38 -7.43
CA ALA A 57 16.01 13.40 -7.47
C ALA A 57 16.04 14.25 -6.18
N GLN A 58 14.88 14.64 -5.65
CA GLN A 58 14.79 15.33 -4.36
C GLN A 58 15.31 14.45 -3.21
N PHE A 59 14.96 13.16 -3.20
CA PHE A 59 15.44 12.23 -2.20
C PHE A 59 16.95 12.01 -2.26
N ALA A 60 17.54 11.95 -3.45
CA ALA A 60 18.99 11.84 -3.62
C ALA A 60 19.73 13.06 -3.07
N ILE A 61 19.18 14.27 -3.22
CA ILE A 61 19.75 15.50 -2.64
C ILE A 61 19.64 15.49 -1.10
N LEU A 62 18.50 15.05 -0.56
CA LEU A 62 18.26 15.02 0.89
C LEU A 62 19.01 13.90 1.61
N TYR A 63 19.24 12.76 0.94
CA TYR A 63 19.85 11.56 1.52
C TYR A 63 20.93 10.97 0.60
N PRO A 64 22.02 11.71 0.36
CA PRO A 64 23.07 11.31 -0.59
C PRO A 64 23.74 9.98 -0.23
N ASP A 65 23.86 9.67 1.07
CA ASP A 65 24.50 8.43 1.53
C ASP A 65 23.60 7.19 1.40
N LYS A 66 22.30 7.37 1.19
CA LYS A 66 21.29 6.29 1.16
C LYS A 66 20.81 5.98 -0.25
N ILE A 67 20.78 6.99 -1.12
CA ILE A 67 20.23 6.87 -2.47
C ILE A 67 21.32 7.21 -3.46
N LYS A 68 21.93 6.17 -4.02
CA LYS A 68 22.80 6.29 -5.19
C LYS A 68 21.92 6.23 -6.42
N LEU A 69 21.85 7.34 -7.15
CA LEU A 69 21.35 7.32 -8.50
C LEU A 69 22.47 6.77 -9.38
N ASP A 70 22.38 5.50 -9.75
CA ASP A 70 23.19 4.94 -10.82
C ASP A 70 22.69 5.58 -12.13
N ILE A 71 23.29 6.71 -12.49
CA ILE A 71 23.14 7.38 -13.78
C ILE A 71 24.21 6.83 -14.72
#